data_AF-A0A6M2F2J9-F1
#
_entry.id   AF-A0A6M2F2J9-F1
#
_cell.length_a   1.000
_cell.length_b   1.000
_cell.length_c   1.000
_cell.angle_alpha   90.00
_cell.angle_beta   90.00
_cell.angle_gamma   90.00
#
_symmetry.space_group_name_H-M   'P 1'
#
loop_
_entity.id
_entity.type
_entity.pdbx_description
1 polymer ?
#
loop_
_entity_poly.entity_id
_entity_poly.type
_entity_poly.pdbx_seq_one_letter_code
_entity_poly.pdbx_strand_id
1 'polypeptide(L)'
;MAPKHMVPHTPITSTTLFNSSLIKPNSKFNFFSTEIISRTQKTQTSAMAIAPNAAKVTPAVIVGVGRVGRALQEMGSGQDLLVKRGEPVPLGFEGPILVCTRNDDLDAVLEATPKPRWSVNDWVDDDSLADLVFFQNGMLEPWFQSKGLGDADQVLAYFAVSKLGEPPIDGKTDTNPEGLTAAYGKWASAVAARLHAGGLTCKVLDKETFQKQMLEKLIWISAFMLVGARHPGATVGAVEKEFRSEVNLPLTMMCESIRV
;
A
#
# COMPACT_ATOMS: atom_id res chain seq x y z
N MET A 1 -56.92 -46.39 1.99
CA MET A 1 -57.32 -45.00 2.31
C MET A 1 -56.07 -44.26 2.75
N ALA A 2 -55.62 -43.33 1.91
CA ALA A 2 -54.30 -42.70 1.97
C ALA A 2 -54.21 -41.58 3.04
N PRO A 3 -53.04 -41.38 3.67
CA PRO A 3 -52.78 -40.21 4.48
C PRO A 3 -52.18 -39.05 3.66
N LYS A 4 -52.79 -37.88 3.87
CA LYS A 4 -52.35 -36.48 3.71
C LYS A 4 -51.01 -36.22 2.98
N HIS A 5 -51.11 -35.58 1.82
CA HIS A 5 -50.02 -34.84 1.18
C HIS A 5 -49.63 -33.62 2.03
N MET A 6 -48.37 -33.60 2.47
CA MET A 6 -47.69 -32.43 3.02
C MET A 6 -46.74 -31.93 1.93
N VAL A 7 -46.86 -30.67 1.53
CA VAL A 7 -45.99 -30.02 0.53
C VAL A 7 -44.67 -29.67 1.22
N PRO A 8 -43.50 -30.10 0.70
CA PRO A 8 -42.23 -29.59 1.19
C PRO A 8 -41.87 -28.29 0.45
N HIS A 9 -41.64 -27.23 1.24
CA HIS A 9 -40.99 -26.02 0.78
C HIS A 9 -39.50 -26.29 0.54
N THR A 10 -39.06 -26.19 -0.72
CA THR A 10 -37.65 -26.17 -1.11
C THR A 10 -37.13 -24.72 -1.07
N PRO A 11 -36.10 -24.38 -0.28
CA PRO A 11 -35.39 -23.13 -0.45
C PRO A 11 -34.47 -23.23 -1.67
N ILE A 12 -34.64 -22.29 -2.61
CA ILE A 12 -33.77 -22.13 -3.78
C ILE A 12 -32.38 -21.71 -3.28
N THR A 13 -31.46 -22.67 -3.23
CA THR A 13 -30.03 -22.39 -3.03
C THR A 13 -29.44 -22.11 -4.40
N SER A 14 -29.25 -20.83 -4.75
CA SER A 14 -28.51 -20.46 -5.96
C SER A 14 -27.02 -20.42 -5.62
N THR A 15 -26.37 -21.58 -5.77
CA THR A 15 -24.91 -21.70 -5.75
C THR A 15 -24.42 -21.51 -7.18
N THR A 16 -23.91 -20.32 -7.51
CA THR A 16 -23.09 -20.14 -8.73
C THR A 16 -21.65 -19.93 -8.32
N LEU A 17 -20.90 -21.02 -8.47
CA LEU A 17 -19.44 -21.06 -8.50
C LEU A 17 -18.93 -20.10 -9.59
N PHE A 18 -18.33 -18.97 -9.20
CA PHE A 18 -17.50 -18.20 -10.12
C PHE A 18 -16.08 -18.77 -10.12
N ASN A 19 -15.81 -19.54 -11.16
CA ASN A 19 -14.54 -20.15 -11.48
C ASN A 19 -13.52 -19.05 -11.84
N SER A 20 -12.50 -18.86 -11.01
CA SER A 20 -11.50 -17.79 -11.08
C SER A 20 -10.34 -18.09 -12.05
N SER A 21 -10.66 -18.54 -13.25
CA SER A 21 -9.65 -18.78 -14.29
C SER A 21 -10.05 -18.06 -15.58
N LEU A 22 -9.79 -16.74 -15.66
CA LEU A 22 -9.61 -15.97 -16.91
C LEU A 22 -9.49 -14.46 -16.60
N ILE A 23 -8.46 -14.05 -15.87
CA ILE A 23 -8.00 -12.65 -15.94
C ILE A 23 -6.48 -12.69 -16.08
N LYS A 24 -6.00 -12.66 -17.33
CA LYS A 24 -4.59 -12.37 -17.63
C LYS A 24 -4.38 -10.87 -17.44
N PRO A 25 -3.53 -10.40 -16.52
CA PRO A 25 -3.30 -8.98 -16.33
C PRO A 25 -2.29 -8.50 -17.38
N ASN A 26 -2.78 -8.11 -18.56
CA ASN A 26 -2.03 -7.31 -19.51
C ASN A 26 -2.69 -5.94 -19.62
N SER A 27 -2.48 -5.08 -18.64
CA SER A 27 -2.65 -3.64 -18.81
C SER A 27 -1.51 -2.90 -18.12
N LYS A 28 -0.78 -2.13 -18.93
CA LYS A 28 0.25 -1.20 -18.46
C LYS A 28 -0.48 -0.05 -17.77
N PHE A 29 -0.38 0.02 -16.45
CA PHE A 29 -0.89 1.14 -15.66
C PHE A 29 0.02 2.35 -15.90
N ASN A 30 -0.42 3.30 -16.73
CA ASN A 30 0.17 4.63 -16.84
C ASN A 30 -0.62 5.58 -15.93
N PHE A 31 0.08 6.27 -15.03
CA PHE A 31 -0.49 7.25 -14.12
C PHE A 31 -0.29 8.65 -14.72
N PHE A 32 -1.42 9.34 -14.90
CA PHE A 32 -1.67 10.76 -15.25
C PHE A 32 -0.90 11.46 -16.38
N SER A 33 -1.69 12.01 -17.31
CA SER A 33 -1.28 13.05 -18.26
C SER A 33 -1.48 14.42 -17.61
N THR A 34 -0.42 15.21 -17.51
CA THR A 34 -0.47 16.64 -17.16
C THR A 34 -0.56 17.47 -18.43
N GLU A 35 -1.57 18.33 -18.54
CA GLU A 35 -1.54 19.43 -19.52
C GLU A 35 -0.50 20.47 -19.09
N ILE A 36 0.48 20.69 -19.95
CA ILE A 36 1.50 21.73 -19.78
C ILE A 36 0.90 23.06 -20.25
N ILE A 37 0.43 23.89 -19.31
CA ILE A 37 0.17 25.31 -19.59
C ILE A 37 1.43 26.09 -19.20
N SER A 38 2.17 26.56 -20.22
CA SER A 38 3.37 27.37 -20.00
C SER A 38 2.99 28.74 -19.43
N ARG A 39 3.41 29.03 -18.20
CA ARG A 39 3.37 30.38 -17.63
C ARG A 39 4.78 30.89 -17.38
N THR A 40 5.09 32.04 -17.97
CA THR A 40 6.37 32.73 -17.98
C THR A 40 6.84 33.05 -16.54
N GLN A 41 7.99 32.52 -16.13
CA GLN A 41 8.59 32.77 -14.82
C GLN A 41 9.37 34.10 -14.82
N LYS A 42 9.03 35.00 -13.88
CA LYS A 42 9.89 36.12 -13.48
C LYS A 42 10.90 35.60 -12.47
N THR A 43 12.18 35.84 -12.75
CA THR A 43 13.33 35.56 -11.89
C THR A 43 13.25 36.30 -10.56
N GLN A 44 13.12 35.56 -9.46
CA GLN A 44 13.41 36.05 -8.11
C GLN A 44 14.58 35.24 -7.55
N THR A 45 15.57 35.97 -7.05
CA THR A 45 16.81 35.49 -6.44
C THR A 45 16.52 34.60 -5.23
N SER A 46 16.96 33.35 -5.29
CA SER A 46 16.82 32.36 -4.22
C SER A 46 17.87 32.60 -3.13
N ALA A 47 17.41 32.84 -1.91
CA ALA A 47 18.23 32.75 -0.71
C ALA A 47 18.63 31.29 -0.48
N MET A 48 19.90 31.02 -0.22
CA MET A 48 20.41 29.67 0.02
C MET A 48 19.74 29.07 1.26
N ALA A 49 18.80 28.16 1.03
CA ALA A 49 18.29 27.27 2.06
C ALA A 49 19.42 26.29 2.45
N ILE A 50 19.73 26.26 3.74
CA ILE A 50 20.63 25.27 4.35
C ILE A 50 20.01 23.90 4.09
N ALA A 51 20.72 23.05 3.35
CA ALA A 51 20.29 21.68 3.07
C ALA A 51 20.12 20.92 4.39
N PRO A 52 19.00 20.21 4.62
CA PRO A 52 18.86 19.37 5.79
C PRO A 52 19.95 18.30 5.76
N ASN A 53 20.61 18.10 6.89
CA ASN A 53 21.60 17.04 7.07
C ASN A 53 20.94 15.71 6.66
N ALA A 54 21.43 15.05 5.61
CA ALA A 54 20.81 13.84 5.09
C ALA A 54 20.79 12.77 6.21
N ALA A 55 19.61 12.46 6.73
CA ALA A 55 19.45 11.44 7.75
C ALA A 55 20.01 10.11 7.22
N LYS A 56 20.86 9.44 8.02
CA LYS A 56 21.47 8.16 7.64
C LYS A 56 20.36 7.14 7.39
N VAL A 57 20.28 6.60 6.18
CA VAL A 57 19.30 5.58 5.82
C VAL A 57 19.66 4.25 6.49
N THR A 58 18.76 3.73 7.32
CA THR A 58 18.93 2.44 8.01
C THR A 58 18.89 1.29 6.98
N PRO A 59 19.87 0.36 7.00
CA PRO A 59 19.81 -0.87 6.20
C PRO A 59 18.54 -1.67 6.49
N ALA A 60 18.01 -2.36 5.49
CA ALA A 60 16.77 -3.12 5.62
C ALA A 60 16.86 -4.50 4.96
N VAL A 61 16.05 -5.43 5.45
CA VAL A 61 15.66 -6.59 4.64
C VAL A 61 14.48 -6.16 3.77
N ILE A 62 14.50 -6.49 2.48
CA ILE A 62 13.42 -6.16 1.55
C ILE A 62 12.89 -7.46 0.97
N VAL A 63 11.64 -7.79 1.33
CA VAL A 63 10.96 -8.99 0.87
C VAL A 63 10.16 -8.66 -0.38
N GLY A 64 10.55 -9.24 -1.52
CA GLY A 64 9.90 -9.02 -2.81
C GLY A 64 10.71 -8.13 -3.75
N VAL A 65 11.32 -8.75 -4.75
CA VAL A 65 12.19 -8.10 -5.76
C VAL A 65 11.43 -7.45 -6.93
N GLY A 66 10.19 -7.02 -6.67
CA GLY A 66 9.35 -6.33 -7.63
C GLY A 66 9.75 -4.86 -7.81
N ARG A 67 8.90 -4.10 -8.51
CA ARG A 67 9.12 -2.67 -8.79
C ARG A 67 9.38 -1.84 -7.53
N VAL A 68 8.51 -1.97 -6.53
CA VAL A 68 8.63 -1.22 -5.26
C VAL A 68 9.85 -1.67 -4.47
N GLY A 69 10.08 -2.98 -4.31
CA GLY A 69 11.23 -3.47 -3.54
C GLY A 69 12.58 -3.09 -4.14
N ARG A 70 12.71 -3.10 -5.49
CA ARG A 70 13.93 -2.61 -6.15
C ARG A 70 14.12 -1.11 -5.98
N ALA A 71 13.06 -0.31 -6.13
CA ALA A 71 13.16 1.12 -5.88
C ALA A 71 13.59 1.41 -4.43
N LEU A 72 13.03 0.70 -3.44
CA LEU A 72 13.44 0.84 -2.04
C LEU A 72 14.90 0.44 -1.79
N GLN A 73 15.40 -0.58 -2.49
CA GLN A 73 16.82 -0.96 -2.44
C GLN A 73 17.72 0.16 -2.98
N GLU A 74 17.34 0.77 -4.12
CA GLU A 74 18.09 1.86 -4.75
C GLU A 74 18.11 3.13 -3.88
N MET A 75 17.03 3.37 -3.12
CA MET A 75 16.94 4.44 -2.12
C MET A 75 17.70 4.11 -0.80
N GLY A 76 18.27 2.91 -0.70
CA GLY A 76 18.94 2.43 0.50
C GLY A 76 20.37 2.92 0.67
N SER A 77 21.03 2.44 1.73
CA SER A 77 22.44 2.72 2.01
C SER A 77 23.42 1.83 1.22
N GLY A 78 22.91 0.95 0.35
CA GLY A 78 23.70 -0.10 -0.33
C GLY A 78 23.96 -1.35 0.51
N GLN A 79 23.48 -1.39 1.76
CA GLN A 79 23.65 -2.51 2.70
C GLN A 79 22.38 -3.37 2.86
N ASP A 80 21.37 -3.13 2.02
CA ASP A 80 20.10 -3.85 2.09
C ASP A 80 20.24 -5.31 1.63
N LEU A 81 19.48 -6.18 2.27
CA LEU A 81 19.35 -7.57 1.86
C LEU A 81 18.03 -7.76 1.11
N LEU A 82 18.10 -8.25 -0.13
CA LEU A 82 16.90 -8.70 -0.85
C LEU A 82 16.57 -10.15 -0.51
N VAL A 83 15.30 -10.40 -0.24
CA VAL A 83 14.74 -11.74 -0.05
C VAL A 83 13.71 -12.02 -1.15
N LYS A 84 13.92 -13.10 -1.90
CA LYS A 84 13.00 -13.57 -2.95
C LYS A 84 11.97 -14.53 -2.39
N ARG A 85 10.97 -14.86 -3.21
CA ARG A 85 9.97 -15.87 -2.89
C ARG A 85 10.66 -17.20 -2.56
N GLY A 86 10.34 -17.76 -1.39
CA GLY A 86 10.87 -19.03 -0.91
C GLY A 86 12.23 -18.94 -0.20
N GLU A 87 12.87 -17.78 -0.17
CA GLU A 87 14.08 -17.56 0.62
C GLU A 87 13.69 -17.16 2.06
N PRO A 88 14.40 -17.65 3.09
CA PRO A 88 14.11 -17.28 4.48
C PRO A 88 14.59 -15.85 4.77
N VAL A 89 13.85 -15.15 5.62
CA VAL A 89 14.32 -13.87 6.20
C VAL A 89 15.36 -14.16 7.28
N PRO A 90 16.53 -13.49 7.30
CA PRO A 90 17.56 -13.75 8.31
C PRO A 90 17.12 -13.30 9.70
N LEU A 91 17.47 -14.09 10.72
CA LEU A 91 17.26 -13.72 12.12
C LEU A 91 18.20 -12.58 12.56
N GLY A 92 19.47 -12.62 12.16
CA GLY A 92 20.52 -11.72 12.66
C GLY A 92 20.70 -10.41 11.90
N PHE A 93 19.75 -10.01 11.05
CA PHE A 93 19.82 -8.74 10.34
C PHE A 93 19.10 -7.67 11.15
N GLU A 94 19.83 -6.67 11.65
CA GLU A 94 19.26 -5.53 12.36
C GLU A 94 18.57 -4.56 11.39
N GLY A 95 17.40 -4.05 11.79
CA GLY A 95 16.64 -3.09 10.99
C GLY A 95 15.31 -3.63 10.47
N PRO A 96 14.55 -2.80 9.75
CA PRO A 96 13.21 -3.13 9.29
C PRO A 96 13.22 -4.21 8.22
N ILE A 97 12.10 -4.92 8.13
CA ILE A 97 11.77 -5.86 7.06
C ILE A 97 10.67 -5.22 6.19
N LEU A 98 11.05 -4.66 5.06
CA LEU A 98 10.13 -3.98 4.12
C LEU A 98 9.42 -5.03 3.26
N VAL A 99 8.13 -5.25 3.51
CA VAL A 99 7.31 -6.23 2.80
C VAL A 99 6.72 -5.60 1.54
N CYS A 100 7.26 -5.97 0.38
CA CYS A 100 6.94 -5.39 -0.93
C CYS A 100 6.29 -6.41 -1.88
N THR A 101 5.75 -7.50 -1.35
CA THR A 101 5.02 -8.54 -2.08
C THR A 101 3.56 -8.15 -2.31
N ARG A 102 2.82 -8.99 -3.05
CA ARG A 102 1.36 -8.86 -3.18
C ARG A 102 0.66 -9.33 -1.90
N ASN A 103 -0.57 -8.89 -1.70
CA ASN A 103 -1.38 -9.28 -0.54
C ASN A 103 -1.54 -10.82 -0.45
N ASP A 104 -1.74 -11.50 -1.58
CA ASP A 104 -1.90 -12.97 -1.63
C ASP A 104 -0.64 -13.75 -1.21
N ASP A 105 0.52 -13.08 -1.12
CA ASP A 105 1.79 -13.70 -0.72
C ASP A 105 2.11 -13.48 0.76
N LEU A 106 1.32 -12.70 1.51
CA LEU A 106 1.68 -12.27 2.88
C LEU A 106 1.79 -13.43 3.87
N ASP A 107 0.95 -14.47 3.73
CA ASP A 107 1.03 -15.67 4.57
C ASP A 107 2.39 -16.37 4.41
N ALA A 108 2.86 -16.52 3.16
CA ALA A 108 4.17 -17.11 2.88
C ALA A 108 5.34 -16.24 3.38
N VAL A 109 5.19 -14.90 3.38
CA VAL A 109 6.17 -13.99 3.98
C VAL A 109 6.26 -14.23 5.48
N LEU A 110 5.13 -14.37 6.17
CA LEU A 110 5.10 -14.60 7.61
C LEU A 110 5.73 -15.95 7.97
N GLU A 111 5.43 -17.01 7.20
CA GLU A 111 6.02 -18.34 7.37
C GLU A 111 7.54 -18.35 7.16
N ALA A 112 8.04 -17.59 6.20
CA ALA A 112 9.46 -17.45 5.91
C ALA A 112 10.19 -16.49 6.87
N THR A 113 9.45 -15.74 7.71
CA THR A 113 10.01 -14.79 8.65
C THR A 113 10.11 -15.40 10.05
N PRO A 114 11.32 -15.45 10.66
CA PRO A 114 11.48 -15.97 12.02
C PRO A 114 10.56 -15.24 12.99
N LYS A 115 9.77 -16.00 13.78
CA LYS A 115 8.83 -15.45 14.78
C LYS A 115 9.41 -14.32 15.63
N PRO A 116 10.65 -14.42 16.17
CA PRO A 116 11.23 -13.34 16.97
C PRO A 116 11.39 -12.01 16.24
N ARG A 117 11.23 -11.94 14.91
CA ARG A 117 11.33 -10.71 14.10
C ARG A 117 9.98 -10.00 13.90
N TRP A 118 8.88 -10.61 14.34
CA TRP A 118 7.55 -10.03 14.16
C TRP A 118 6.59 -10.29 15.32
N SER A 119 6.85 -11.27 16.17
CA SER A 119 6.01 -11.55 17.33
C SER A 119 6.28 -10.50 18.41
N VAL A 120 5.21 -9.88 18.89
CA VAL A 120 5.24 -9.11 20.13
C VAL A 120 5.23 -10.12 21.28
N ASN A 121 6.29 -10.15 22.09
CA ASN A 121 6.28 -10.94 23.32
C ASN A 121 5.69 -10.08 24.43
N ASP A 122 4.63 -10.53 25.10
CA ASP A 122 3.96 -9.84 26.21
C ASP A 122 4.85 -9.55 27.44
N TRP A 123 6.10 -10.04 27.46
CA TRP A 123 6.95 -10.11 28.66
C TRP A 123 8.37 -9.54 28.49
N VAL A 124 8.67 -8.85 27.40
CA VAL A 124 10.00 -8.24 27.20
C VAL A 124 9.83 -6.75 27.03
N ASP A 125 10.70 -6.00 27.73
CA ASP A 125 10.79 -4.53 27.75
C ASP A 125 10.53 -3.89 26.38
N ASP A 126 9.98 -2.66 26.40
CA ASP A 126 9.63 -1.65 25.36
C ASP A 126 10.14 -1.81 23.90
N ASP A 127 11.18 -2.60 23.66
CA ASP A 127 11.76 -2.94 22.38
C ASP A 127 11.14 -4.19 21.74
N SER A 128 9.81 -4.20 21.59
CA SER A 128 9.12 -5.28 20.86
C SER A 128 9.73 -5.43 19.46
N LEU A 129 10.08 -6.66 19.11
CA LEU A 129 10.73 -7.02 17.84
C LEU A 129 9.69 -7.12 16.71
N ALA A 130 8.87 -6.09 16.53
CA ALA A 130 7.96 -5.96 15.40
C ALA A 130 8.70 -5.24 14.26
N ASP A 131 9.44 -6.00 13.44
CA ASP A 131 10.26 -5.42 12.36
C ASP A 131 9.57 -5.40 10.99
N LEU A 132 8.42 -6.06 10.83
CA LEU A 132 7.69 -6.11 9.57
C LEU A 132 7.03 -4.76 9.27
N VAL A 133 7.37 -4.18 8.12
CA VAL A 133 6.79 -2.94 7.59
C VAL A 133 6.05 -3.24 6.28
N PHE A 134 4.73 -3.05 6.27
CA PHE A 134 3.87 -3.43 5.15
C PHE A 134 3.63 -2.26 4.17
N PHE A 135 3.98 -2.45 2.89
CA PHE A 135 3.76 -1.47 1.80
C PHE A 135 2.50 -1.77 0.95
N GLN A 136 1.62 -2.62 1.47
CA GLN A 136 0.46 -3.11 0.74
C GLN A 136 -0.63 -2.03 0.64
N ASN A 137 -1.41 -2.11 -0.43
CA ASN A 137 -2.65 -1.34 -0.53
C ASN A 137 -3.80 -2.11 0.13
N GLY A 138 -4.76 -1.38 0.69
CA GLY A 138 -5.95 -1.92 1.34
C GLY A 138 -5.94 -1.67 2.85
N MET A 139 -6.84 -2.35 3.54
CA MET A 139 -6.96 -2.37 5.01
C MET A 139 -6.49 -3.75 5.48
N LEU A 140 -5.31 -3.80 6.11
CA LEU A 140 -4.69 -5.06 6.51
C LEU A 140 -5.07 -5.50 7.93
N GLU A 141 -5.74 -4.65 8.69
CA GLU A 141 -6.10 -4.84 10.10
C GLU A 141 -6.82 -6.18 10.34
N PRO A 142 -7.80 -6.62 9.54
CA PRO A 142 -8.41 -7.93 9.72
C PRO A 142 -7.40 -9.08 9.57
N TRP A 143 -6.45 -8.95 8.63
CA TRP A 143 -5.40 -9.94 8.44
C TRP A 143 -4.40 -9.90 9.61
N PHE A 144 -3.96 -8.72 10.05
CA PHE A 144 -3.09 -8.58 11.23
C PHE A 144 -3.69 -9.19 12.48
N GLN A 145 -4.98 -8.95 12.74
CA GLN A 145 -5.71 -9.55 13.86
C GLN A 145 -5.71 -11.07 13.76
N SER A 146 -5.97 -11.63 12.57
CA SER A 146 -5.97 -13.09 12.37
C SER A 146 -4.62 -13.75 12.61
N LYS A 147 -3.52 -12.99 12.50
CA LYS A 147 -2.14 -13.48 12.68
C LYS A 147 -1.52 -13.08 14.03
N GLY A 148 -2.21 -12.28 14.83
CA GLY A 148 -1.67 -11.75 16.09
C GLY A 148 -0.53 -10.74 15.89
N LEU A 149 -0.56 -9.99 14.77
CA LEU A 149 0.48 -9.00 14.44
C LEU A 149 0.28 -7.63 15.13
N GLY A 150 -0.80 -7.46 15.88
CA GLY A 150 -1.08 -6.23 16.62
C GLY A 150 -1.04 -4.99 15.73
N ASP A 151 -0.36 -3.96 16.22
CA ASP A 151 -0.18 -2.67 15.54
C ASP A 151 1.09 -2.65 14.68
N ALA A 152 1.19 -3.61 13.76
CA ALA A 152 2.33 -3.72 12.85
C ALA A 152 2.56 -2.43 12.03
N ASP A 153 3.82 -2.17 11.70
CA ASP A 153 4.23 -1.03 10.89
C ASP A 153 3.64 -1.06 9.48
N GLN A 154 3.16 0.09 9.01
CA GLN A 154 2.49 0.21 7.71
C GLN A 154 2.93 1.46 6.94
N VAL A 155 2.84 1.38 5.62
CA VAL A 155 3.13 2.48 4.69
C VAL A 155 1.98 2.62 3.68
N LEU A 156 1.30 3.76 3.73
CA LEU A 156 0.37 4.18 2.68
C LEU A 156 1.16 4.80 1.53
N ALA A 157 1.61 3.96 0.60
CA ALA A 157 2.39 4.43 -0.55
C ALA A 157 1.53 5.24 -1.54
N TYR A 158 1.83 6.53 -1.70
CA TYR A 158 1.32 7.37 -2.80
C TYR A 158 2.47 7.75 -3.71
N PHE A 159 3.16 6.76 -4.24
CA PHE A 159 4.15 6.91 -5.29
C PHE A 159 3.99 5.76 -6.28
N ALA A 160 4.45 5.95 -7.50
CA ALA A 160 4.35 4.95 -8.56
C ALA A 160 5.73 4.61 -9.11
N VAL A 161 6.02 3.31 -9.24
CA VAL A 161 7.15 2.81 -10.02
C VAL A 161 6.59 2.21 -11.30
N SER A 162 6.74 2.94 -12.40
CA SER A 162 6.15 2.56 -13.69
C SER A 162 6.71 1.23 -14.19
N LYS A 163 8.04 1.09 -14.22
CA LYS A 163 8.75 -0.14 -14.62
C LYS A 163 9.91 -0.44 -13.68
N LEU A 164 10.39 -1.67 -13.72
CA LEU A 164 11.56 -2.09 -12.94
C LEU A 164 12.79 -1.28 -13.35
N GLY A 165 13.47 -0.66 -12.37
CA GLY A 165 14.66 0.17 -12.58
C GLY A 165 14.36 1.61 -13.06
N GLU A 166 13.09 2.00 -13.19
CA GLU A 166 12.73 3.41 -13.34
C GLU A 166 12.57 4.05 -11.95
N PRO A 167 12.99 5.32 -11.77
CA PRO A 167 12.83 6.00 -10.49
C PRO A 167 11.34 6.14 -10.14
N PRO A 168 10.99 6.05 -8.85
CA PRO A 168 9.63 6.27 -8.40
C PRO A 168 9.20 7.72 -8.67
N ILE A 169 7.92 7.90 -9.02
CA ILE A 169 7.28 9.20 -9.15
C ILE A 169 6.45 9.44 -7.89
N ASP A 170 6.74 10.52 -7.18
CA ASP A 170 5.99 10.94 -6.00
C ASP A 170 4.56 11.36 -6.39
N GLY A 171 3.57 10.96 -5.58
CA GLY A 171 2.16 11.26 -5.78
C GLY A 171 1.75 12.64 -5.27
N LYS A 172 2.63 13.64 -5.44
CA LYS A 172 2.32 15.04 -5.16
C LYS A 172 1.31 15.56 -6.17
N THR A 173 0.40 16.41 -5.70
CA THR A 173 -0.61 17.08 -6.53
C THR A 173 -0.59 18.58 -6.25
N ASP A 174 -1.20 19.39 -7.10
CA ASP A 174 -1.35 20.83 -6.85
C ASP A 174 -2.06 21.14 -5.53
N THR A 175 -2.97 20.24 -5.12
CA THR A 175 -3.72 20.32 -3.85
C THR A 175 -2.99 19.71 -2.66
N ASN A 176 -1.98 18.87 -2.89
CA ASN A 176 -1.17 18.22 -1.85
C ASN A 176 0.32 18.27 -2.26
N PRO A 177 0.92 19.47 -2.32
CA PRO A 177 2.30 19.64 -2.75
C PRO A 177 3.32 18.99 -1.79
N GLU A 178 2.91 18.75 -0.54
CA GLU A 178 3.68 18.04 0.49
C GLU A 178 3.58 16.51 0.38
N GLY A 179 2.74 16.00 -0.54
CA GLY A 179 2.54 14.59 -0.82
C GLY A 179 1.63 13.84 0.17
N LEU A 180 1.16 12.67 -0.26
CA LEU A 180 0.19 11.86 0.49
C LEU A 180 0.78 10.59 1.09
N THR A 181 2.02 10.25 0.75
CA THR A 181 2.67 9.05 1.32
C THR A 181 2.83 9.22 2.82
N ALA A 182 2.43 8.20 3.58
CA ALA A 182 2.51 8.21 5.04
C ALA A 182 3.01 6.86 5.57
N ALA A 183 3.71 6.89 6.70
CA ALA A 183 4.17 5.72 7.44
C ALA A 183 3.73 5.79 8.90
N TYR A 184 3.48 4.63 9.49
CA TYR A 184 3.08 4.41 10.88
C TYR A 184 3.86 3.24 11.48
N GLY A 185 4.18 3.33 12.77
CA GLY A 185 4.85 2.28 13.55
C GLY A 185 6.29 2.62 13.97
N LYS A 186 6.99 1.62 14.53
CA LYS A 186 8.36 1.72 15.08
C LYS A 186 9.36 2.27 14.07
N TRP A 187 9.28 1.79 12.84
CA TRP A 187 10.18 2.04 11.72
C TRP A 187 9.71 3.18 10.80
N ALA A 188 8.60 3.85 11.10
CA ALA A 188 8.04 4.91 10.26
C ALA A 188 9.05 6.03 9.95
N SER A 189 9.85 6.46 10.93
CA SER A 189 10.90 7.46 10.72
C SER A 189 12.04 6.96 9.81
N ALA A 190 12.41 5.68 9.93
CA ALA A 190 13.43 5.08 9.06
C ALA A 190 12.93 4.93 7.62
N VAL A 191 11.66 4.56 7.45
CA VAL A 191 10.99 4.54 6.14
C VAL A 191 10.94 5.94 5.54
N ALA A 192 10.54 6.95 6.31
CA ALA A 192 10.47 8.33 5.83
C ALA A 192 11.85 8.83 5.38
N ALA A 193 12.90 8.59 6.17
CA ALA A 193 14.28 8.94 5.80
C ALA A 193 14.72 8.27 4.49
N ARG A 194 14.39 6.98 4.30
CA ARG A 194 14.67 6.25 3.06
C ARG A 194 13.92 6.85 1.86
N LEU A 195 12.63 7.12 1.99
CA LEU A 195 11.83 7.71 0.92
C LEU A 195 12.33 9.12 0.57
N HIS A 196 12.69 9.93 1.57
CA HIS A 196 13.27 11.26 1.37
C HIS A 196 14.64 11.20 0.66
N ALA A 197 15.48 10.20 0.98
CA ALA A 197 16.74 9.97 0.27
C ALA A 197 16.51 9.63 -1.22
N GLY A 198 15.38 9.02 -1.55
CA GLY A 198 14.92 8.80 -2.92
C GLY A 198 14.21 9.98 -3.57
N GLY A 199 14.14 11.14 -2.92
CA GLY A 199 13.43 12.32 -3.42
C GLY A 199 11.90 12.26 -3.31
N LEU A 200 11.36 11.25 -2.63
CA LEU A 200 9.94 11.11 -2.35
C LEU A 200 9.56 11.81 -1.04
N THR A 201 8.30 12.17 -0.89
CA THR A 201 7.74 12.60 0.38
C THR A 201 7.23 11.44 1.20
N CYS A 202 7.22 11.62 2.51
CA CYS A 202 6.62 10.69 3.45
C CYS A 202 6.34 11.42 4.76
N LYS A 203 5.10 11.34 5.24
CA LYS A 203 4.67 11.80 6.55
C LYS A 203 4.84 10.65 7.56
N VAL A 204 5.24 10.96 8.79
CA VAL A 204 5.16 10.01 9.91
C VAL A 204 3.93 10.39 10.72
N LEU A 205 2.99 9.47 10.87
CA LEU A 205 1.69 9.72 11.49
C LEU A 205 1.51 8.84 12.73
N ASP A 206 0.72 9.33 13.68
CA ASP A 206 0.15 8.50 14.73
C ASP A 206 -0.92 7.56 14.16
N LYS A 207 -1.34 6.59 14.98
CA LYS A 207 -2.26 5.53 14.58
C LYS A 207 -3.59 6.07 14.06
N GLU A 208 -4.20 7.00 14.78
CA GLU A 208 -5.54 7.49 14.46
C GLU A 208 -5.52 8.28 13.14
N THR A 209 -4.52 9.16 12.98
CA THR A 209 -4.34 9.94 11.76
C THR A 209 -4.00 9.05 10.56
N PHE A 210 -3.18 8.03 10.75
CA PHE A 210 -2.85 7.05 9.71
C PHE A 210 -4.09 6.26 9.26
N GLN A 211 -4.89 5.77 10.20
CA GLN A 211 -6.10 4.99 9.89
C GLN A 211 -7.15 5.81 9.14
N LYS A 212 -7.30 7.10 9.47
CA LYS A 212 -8.14 8.03 8.71
C LYS A 212 -7.70 8.12 7.25
N GLN A 213 -6.41 8.34 7.00
CA GLN A 213 -5.88 8.40 5.63
C GLN A 213 -5.95 7.06 4.89
N MET A 214 -5.79 5.95 5.60
CA MET A 214 -5.93 4.61 5.02
C MET A 214 -7.38 4.36 4.57
N LEU A 215 -8.38 4.73 5.38
CA LEU A 215 -9.79 4.64 5.02
C LEU A 215 -10.11 5.51 3.80
N GLU A 216 -9.64 6.76 3.79
CA GLU A 216 -9.79 7.65 2.63
C GLU A 216 -9.21 7.02 1.35
N LYS A 217 -7.98 6.50 1.44
CA LYS A 217 -7.34 5.79 0.33
C LYS A 217 -8.13 4.56 -0.11
N LEU A 218 -8.64 3.79 0.84
CA LEU A 218 -9.39 2.57 0.58
C LEU A 218 -10.69 2.88 -0.18
N ILE A 219 -11.44 3.89 0.28
CA ILE A 219 -12.68 4.34 -0.39
C ILE A 219 -12.36 4.78 -1.82
N TRP A 220 -11.30 5.59 -1.99
CA TRP A 220 -10.87 6.07 -3.30
C TRP A 220 -10.50 4.92 -4.23
N ILE A 221 -9.61 4.01 -3.80
CA ILE A 221 -9.19 2.85 -4.61
C ILE A 221 -10.40 1.96 -4.93
N SER A 222 -11.27 1.70 -3.96
CA SER A 222 -12.44 0.83 -4.15
C SER A 222 -13.39 1.39 -5.22
N ALA A 223 -13.67 2.70 -5.19
CA ALA A 223 -14.54 3.33 -6.17
C ALA A 223 -13.87 3.39 -7.56
N PHE A 224 -12.63 3.88 -7.64
CA PHE A 224 -11.94 4.09 -8.91
C PHE A 224 -11.56 2.79 -9.61
N MET A 225 -11.07 1.78 -8.87
CA MET A 225 -10.69 0.51 -9.47
C MET A 225 -11.90 -0.33 -9.86
N LEU A 226 -13.02 -0.24 -9.14
CA LEU A 226 -14.27 -0.90 -9.53
C LEU A 226 -14.79 -0.33 -10.86
N VAL A 227 -14.87 0.99 -10.99
CA VAL A 227 -15.29 1.63 -12.25
C VAL A 227 -14.29 1.34 -13.37
N GLY A 228 -12.99 1.44 -13.09
CA GLY A 228 -11.94 1.12 -14.07
C GLY A 228 -12.01 -0.32 -14.57
N ALA A 229 -12.31 -1.29 -13.71
CA ALA A 229 -12.49 -2.70 -14.10
C ALA A 229 -13.69 -2.90 -15.04
N ARG A 230 -14.72 -2.04 -14.93
CA ARG A 230 -15.90 -2.02 -15.80
C ARG A 230 -15.60 -1.46 -17.19
N HIS A 231 -14.51 -0.71 -17.34
CA HIS A 231 -14.10 -0.03 -18.58
C HIS A 231 -12.69 -0.49 -19.01
N PRO A 232 -12.56 -1.66 -19.67
CA PRO A 232 -11.26 -2.23 -20.02
C PRO A 232 -10.38 -1.26 -20.83
N GLY A 233 -9.14 -1.06 -20.37
CA GLY A 233 -8.17 -0.16 -21.01
C GLY A 233 -8.25 1.29 -20.53
N ALA A 234 -9.24 1.66 -19.72
CA ALA A 234 -9.29 2.98 -19.10
C ALA A 234 -8.15 3.15 -18.09
N THR A 235 -7.48 4.30 -18.13
CA THR A 235 -6.54 4.71 -17.09
C THR A 235 -7.32 5.31 -15.92
N VAL A 236 -6.69 5.46 -14.75
CA VAL A 236 -7.31 6.15 -13.61
C VAL A 236 -7.71 7.59 -13.98
N GLY A 237 -6.91 8.28 -14.80
CA GLY A 237 -7.27 9.61 -15.31
C GLY A 237 -8.46 9.61 -16.26
N ALA A 238 -8.61 8.57 -17.10
CA ALA A 238 -9.80 8.41 -17.93
C ALA A 238 -11.05 8.15 -17.05
N VAL A 239 -10.92 7.34 -16.00
CA VAL A 239 -12.00 7.13 -15.02
C VAL A 239 -12.41 8.44 -14.33
N GLU A 240 -11.44 9.24 -13.92
CA GLU A 240 -11.70 10.54 -13.29
C GLU A 240 -12.42 11.53 -14.22
N LYS A 241 -12.03 11.57 -15.50
CA LYS A 241 -12.54 12.54 -16.46
C LYS A 241 -13.85 12.12 -17.14
N GLU A 242 -13.95 10.86 -17.55
CA GLU A 242 -15.01 10.36 -18.44
C GLU A 242 -16.09 9.57 -17.69
N PHE A 243 -15.74 8.93 -16.56
CA PHE A 243 -16.65 8.05 -15.81
C PHE A 243 -16.94 8.56 -14.39
N ARG A 244 -16.74 9.87 -14.14
CA ARG A 244 -16.90 10.50 -12.83
C ARG A 244 -18.25 10.23 -12.16
N SER A 245 -19.34 10.25 -12.95
CA SER A 245 -20.69 9.98 -12.44
C SER A 245 -20.84 8.57 -11.90
N GLU A 246 -20.15 7.59 -12.50
CA GLU A 246 -20.14 6.20 -12.04
C GLU A 246 -19.32 6.01 -10.78
N VAL A 247 -18.27 6.82 -10.58
CA VAL A 247 -17.46 6.82 -9.35
C VAL A 247 -18.23 7.38 -8.17
N ASN A 248 -19.08 8.39 -8.38
CA ASN A 248 -19.84 9.03 -7.31
C ASN A 248 -20.77 8.05 -6.58
N LEU A 249 -21.40 7.12 -7.29
CA LEU A 249 -22.34 6.17 -6.70
C LEU A 249 -21.71 5.29 -5.59
N PRO A 250 -20.66 4.49 -5.87
CA PRO A 250 -20.01 3.69 -4.84
C PRO A 250 -19.32 4.55 -3.77
N LEU A 251 -18.82 5.75 -4.13
CA LEU A 251 -18.24 6.69 -3.16
C LEU A 251 -19.28 7.11 -2.11
N THR A 252 -20.46 7.56 -2.54
CA THR A 252 -21.56 7.94 -1.65
C THR A 252 -21.97 6.78 -0.74
N MET A 253 -22.17 5.58 -1.31
CA MET A 253 -22.55 4.40 -0.54
C MET A 253 -21.53 4.03 0.54
N MET A 254 -20.24 4.07 0.22
CA MET A 254 -19.17 3.76 1.18
C MET A 254 -19.05 4.85 2.25
N CYS A 255 -19.12 6.13 1.88
CA CYS A 255 -19.07 7.24 2.83
C CYS A 255 -20.26 7.21 3.82
N GLU A 256 -21.46 6.85 3.37
CA GLU A 256 -22.63 6.70 4.24
C GLU A 256 -22.47 5.51 5.20
N SER A 257 -21.89 4.40 4.74
CA SER A 257 -21.68 3.20 5.55
C SER A 257 -20.66 3.39 6.69
N ILE A 258 -19.75 4.36 6.56
CA ILE A 258 -18.69 4.66 7.54
C ILE A 258 -19.15 5.71 8.58
N ARG A 259 -20.28 6.40 8.35
CA ARG A 259 -20.86 7.38 9.31
C ARG A 259 -21.64 6.73 10.46
N VAL A 260 -21.57 5.40 10.61
CA VAL A 260 -22.32 4.63 11.62
C VAL A 260 -21.53 4.50 12.91
#